data_AF-A0A328BIX8-F1
#
_entry.id   AF-A0A328BIX8-F1
#
_cell.length_a   1.000
_cell.length_b   1.000
_cell.length_c   1.000
_cell.angle_alpha   90.00
_cell.angle_beta   90.00
_cell.angle_gamma   90.00
#
_symmetry.space_group_name_H-M   'P 1'
#
loop_
_entity.id
_entity.type
_entity.pdbx_description
1 polymer ?
#
loop_
_entity_poly.entity_id
_entity_poly.type
_entity_poly.pdbx_seq_one_letter_code
_entity_poly.pdbx_strand_id
1 'polypeptide(L)'
;MTDRGKPFIPYAFPGLPIEDAYRLAASRVQYDRLIKGQEAFLDDAARRWRSVGRLRAFLGALEDRCAGAALTAEMRSWLAWAHAHCDELDPLSAAALEDLQVYGAALRSPPDLPPRHPEEADWLDAGCLDEWLDDEEPER
;
A
#
# COMPACT_ATOMS: atom_id res chain seq x y z
N MET A 1 -5.54 53.35 -10.91
CA MET A 1 -5.28 51.91 -11.13
C MET A 1 -5.11 51.27 -9.77
N THR A 2 -6.20 50.77 -9.21
CA THR A 2 -6.23 50.08 -7.92
C THR A 2 -5.61 48.70 -8.12
N ASP A 3 -4.50 48.46 -7.42
CA ASP A 3 -3.82 47.18 -7.34
C ASP A 3 -4.80 46.14 -6.80
N ARG A 4 -5.18 45.17 -7.65
CA ARG A 4 -6.17 44.15 -7.31
C ARG A 4 -5.55 43.25 -6.26
N GLY A 5 -6.20 43.21 -5.10
CA GLY A 5 -5.77 42.47 -3.92
C GLY A 5 -5.23 41.09 -4.26
N LYS A 6 -3.95 40.88 -3.94
CA LYS A 6 -3.42 39.53 -3.82
C LYS A 6 -4.22 38.81 -2.73
N PRO A 7 -4.65 37.56 -2.94
CA PRO A 7 -5.29 36.79 -1.89
C PRO A 7 -4.36 36.71 -0.68
N PHE A 8 -4.92 36.88 0.52
CA PHE A 8 -4.21 36.58 1.75
C PHE A 8 -3.93 35.08 1.76
N ILE A 9 -2.65 34.70 1.67
CA ILE A 9 -2.23 33.31 1.80
C ILE A 9 -1.88 33.13 3.28
N PRO A 10 -2.64 32.34 4.06
CA PRO A 10 -2.24 32.00 5.40
C PRO A 10 -0.96 31.16 5.35
N TYR A 11 -0.05 31.43 6.28
CA TYR A 11 1.25 30.76 6.41
C TYR A 11 1.24 29.93 7.70
N ALA A 12 1.58 28.64 7.60
CA ALA A 12 1.67 27.76 8.76
C ALA A 12 3.09 27.75 9.36
N PHE A 13 4.12 27.93 8.54
CA PHE A 13 5.49 28.16 9.02
C PHE A 13 5.97 29.53 8.55
N PRO A 14 7.06 30.09 9.11
CA PRO A 14 7.63 31.34 8.62
C PRO A 14 7.95 31.24 7.12
N GLY A 15 7.10 31.86 6.29
CA GLY A 15 7.26 31.88 4.83
C GLY A 15 6.79 30.63 4.07
N LEU A 16 6.17 29.63 4.72
CA LEU A 16 5.57 28.48 4.03
C LEU A 16 4.04 28.61 3.91
N PRO A 17 3.46 28.63 2.69
CA PRO A 17 2.02 28.60 2.48
C PRO A 17 1.34 27.45 3.23
N ILE A 18 0.11 27.67 3.71
CA ILE A 18 -0.64 26.65 4.46
C ILE A 18 -0.79 25.34 3.70
N GLU A 19 -0.99 25.39 2.38
CA GLU A 19 -1.14 24.20 1.54
C GLU A 19 0.15 23.37 1.50
N ASP A 20 1.30 24.02 1.41
CA ASP A 20 2.59 23.33 1.45
C ASP A 20 2.83 22.72 2.84
N ALA A 21 2.37 23.38 3.91
CA ALA A 21 2.39 22.80 5.26
C ALA A 21 1.47 21.57 5.39
N TYR A 22 0.28 21.60 4.79
CA TYR A 22 -0.61 20.44 4.75
C TYR A 22 -0.01 19.27 3.98
N ARG A 23 0.62 19.51 2.83
CA ARG A 23 1.31 18.45 2.07
C ARG A 23 2.44 17.80 2.88
N LEU A 24 3.22 18.59 3.61
CA LEU A 24 4.28 18.07 4.48
C LEU A 24 3.72 17.27 5.65
N ALA A 25 2.64 17.75 6.27
CA ALA A 25 1.95 17.04 7.35
C ALA A 25 1.35 15.71 6.84
N ALA A 26 0.70 15.72 5.67
CA ALA A 26 0.17 14.52 5.03
C ALA A 26 1.27 13.51 4.70
N SER A 27 2.39 13.96 4.12
CA SER A 27 3.57 13.12 3.86
C SER A 27 4.11 12.47 5.13
N ARG A 28 4.09 13.19 6.26
CA ARG A 28 4.48 12.65 7.57
C ARG A 28 3.51 11.58 8.05
N VAL A 29 2.21 11.82 7.92
CA VAL A 29 1.16 10.86 8.30
C VAL A 29 1.27 9.59 7.46
N GLN A 30 1.44 9.71 6.14
CA GLN A 30 1.67 8.56 5.25
C GLN A 30 2.91 7.77 5.65
N TYR A 31 4.02 8.45 5.92
CA TYR A 31 5.23 7.81 6.41
C TYR A 31 5.00 7.07 7.74
N ASP A 32 4.37 7.71 8.72
CA ASP A 32 4.06 7.11 10.02
C ASP A 32 3.14 5.89 9.88
N ARG A 33 2.14 5.96 8.99
CA ARG A 33 1.24 4.83 8.66
C ARG A 33 2.03 3.66 8.06
N LEU A 34 2.88 3.94 7.07
CA LEU A 34 3.74 2.93 6.44
C LEU A 34 4.65 2.26 7.47
N ILE A 35 5.35 3.04 8.31
CA ILE A 35 6.25 2.50 9.34
C ILE A 35 5.51 1.64 10.35
N LYS A 36 4.33 2.07 10.83
CA LYS A 36 3.50 1.27 11.75
C LYS A 36 2.92 0.02 11.08
N GLY A 37 2.66 0.07 9.78
CA GLY A 37 2.09 -1.02 9.00
C GLY A 37 3.08 -2.14 8.62
N GLN A 38 4.39 -1.89 8.72
CA GLN A 38 5.45 -2.83 8.29
C GLN A 38 5.29 -4.25 8.86
N GLU A 39 5.09 -4.35 10.18
CA GLU A 39 5.00 -5.64 10.88
C GLU A 39 3.75 -6.41 10.45
N ALA A 40 2.60 -5.72 10.41
CA ALA A 40 1.34 -6.30 9.97
C ALA A 40 1.40 -6.77 8.51
N PHE A 41 2.02 -5.98 7.64
CA PHE A 41 2.25 -6.35 6.24
C PHE A 41 3.13 -7.60 6.12
N LEU A 42 4.24 -7.66 6.86
CA LEU A 42 5.14 -8.80 6.84
C LEU A 42 4.46 -10.09 7.32
N ASP A 43 3.69 -10.01 8.40
CA ASP A 43 2.94 -11.15 8.94
C ASP A 43 1.87 -11.64 7.96
N ASP A 44 1.16 -10.71 7.32
CA ASP A 44 0.18 -11.05 6.30
C ASP A 44 0.84 -11.68 5.06
N ALA A 45 1.94 -11.11 4.57
CA ALA A 45 2.70 -11.68 3.45
C ALA A 45 3.20 -13.09 3.79
N ALA A 46 3.75 -13.32 4.98
CA ALA A 46 4.18 -14.66 5.41
C ALA A 46 3.02 -15.65 5.51
N ARG A 47 1.83 -15.19 5.93
CA ARG A 47 0.60 -15.99 5.96
C ARG A 47 0.14 -16.37 4.55
N ARG A 48 0.06 -15.39 3.63
CA ARG A 48 -0.30 -15.62 2.21
C ARG A 48 0.66 -16.58 1.53
N TRP A 49 1.96 -16.39 1.71
CA TRP A 49 3.00 -17.25 1.15
C TRP A 49 2.81 -18.72 1.56
N ARG A 50 2.56 -18.99 2.85
CA ARG A 50 2.27 -20.35 3.34
C ARG A 50 0.99 -20.92 2.75
N SER A 51 -0.05 -20.10 2.59
CA SER A 51 -1.32 -20.53 2.01
C SER A 51 -1.17 -20.92 0.53
N VAL A 52 -0.56 -20.04 -0.26
CA VAL A 52 -0.29 -20.27 -1.70
C VAL A 52 0.61 -21.49 -1.91
N GLY A 53 1.64 -21.66 -1.08
CA GLY A 53 2.48 -22.86 -1.13
C GLY A 53 1.70 -24.17 -0.94
N ARG A 54 0.73 -24.18 -0.02
CA ARG A 54 -0.16 -25.34 0.19
C ARG A 54 -1.11 -25.55 -1.00
N LEU A 55 -1.65 -24.48 -1.58
CA LEU A 55 -2.48 -24.56 -2.78
C LEU A 55 -1.71 -25.14 -3.96
N ARG A 56 -0.51 -24.64 -4.25
CA ARG A 56 0.37 -25.17 -5.30
C ARG A 56 0.69 -26.65 -5.09
N ALA A 57 0.99 -27.06 -3.86
CA ALA A 57 1.21 -28.47 -3.54
C ALA A 57 -0.03 -29.35 -3.76
N PHE A 58 -1.22 -28.85 -3.41
CA PHE A 58 -2.48 -29.54 -3.67
C PHE A 58 -2.76 -29.68 -5.17
N LEU A 59 -2.59 -28.61 -5.95
CA LEU A 59 -2.78 -28.63 -7.40
C LEU A 59 -1.82 -29.61 -8.07
N GLY A 60 -0.54 -29.60 -7.68
CA GLY A 60 0.44 -30.58 -8.17
C GLY A 60 0.05 -32.02 -7.83
N ALA A 61 -0.39 -32.29 -6.60
CA ALA A 61 -0.86 -33.62 -6.21
C ALA A 61 -2.11 -34.07 -6.98
N LEU A 62 -3.01 -33.13 -7.30
CA LEU A 62 -4.20 -33.38 -8.11
C LEU A 62 -3.81 -33.72 -9.56
N GLU A 63 -2.90 -32.95 -10.15
CA GLU A 63 -2.34 -33.20 -11.48
C GLU A 63 -1.65 -34.57 -11.56
N ASP A 64 -0.81 -34.91 -10.58
CA ASP A 64 -0.12 -36.20 -10.50
C ASP A 64 -1.11 -37.37 -10.41
N ARG A 65 -2.17 -37.22 -9.59
CA ARG A 65 -3.22 -38.23 -9.45
C ARG A 65 -4.01 -38.40 -10.75
N CYS A 66 -4.19 -37.30 -11.49
CA CYS A 66 -4.90 -37.28 -12.75
C CYS A 66 -4.04 -37.65 -13.96
N ALA A 67 -2.70 -37.68 -13.85
CA ALA A 67 -1.80 -37.97 -14.96
C ALA A 67 -2.04 -39.35 -15.62
N GLY A 68 -2.65 -40.30 -14.88
CA GLY A 68 -3.05 -41.62 -15.39
C GLY A 68 -4.50 -41.71 -15.91
N ALA A 69 -5.28 -40.63 -15.85
CA ALA A 69 -6.69 -40.58 -16.25
C ALA A 69 -6.92 -39.49 -17.29
N ALA A 70 -7.92 -39.66 -18.16
CA ALA A 70 -8.29 -38.61 -19.11
C ALA A 70 -8.93 -37.43 -18.34
N LEU A 71 -8.14 -36.37 -18.11
CA LEU A 71 -8.65 -35.10 -17.59
C LEU A 71 -9.72 -34.55 -18.53
N THR A 72 -10.89 -34.22 -17.97
CA THR A 72 -11.94 -33.56 -18.74
C THR A 72 -11.49 -32.14 -19.15
N ALA A 73 -12.19 -31.53 -20.10
CA ALA A 73 -11.88 -30.15 -20.50
C ALA A 73 -12.12 -29.17 -19.33
N GLU A 74 -13.18 -29.40 -18.56
CA GLU A 74 -13.57 -28.59 -17.41
C GLU A 74 -12.50 -28.62 -16.32
N MET A 75 -11.96 -29.80 -16.00
CA MET A 75 -10.90 -29.92 -15.00
C MET A 75 -9.62 -29.20 -15.44
N ARG A 76 -9.27 -29.25 -16.73
CA ARG A 76 -8.12 -28.50 -17.27
C ARG A 76 -8.32 -27.00 -17.18
N SER A 77 -9.50 -26.50 -17.53
CA SER A 77 -9.82 -25.08 -17.39
C SER A 77 -9.79 -24.63 -15.94
N TRP A 78 -10.30 -25.45 -15.03
CA TRP A 78 -10.28 -25.16 -13.59
C TRP A 78 -8.85 -25.15 -13.03
N LEU A 79 -8.00 -26.13 -13.38
CA LEU A 79 -6.59 -26.16 -12.99
C LEU A 79 -5.84 -24.94 -13.50
N ALA A 80 -6.06 -24.55 -14.76
CA ALA A 80 -5.43 -23.35 -15.34
C ALA A 80 -5.82 -22.07 -14.59
N TRP A 81 -7.11 -21.90 -14.27
CA TRP A 81 -7.58 -20.80 -13.44
C TRP A 81 -6.97 -20.85 -12.03
N ALA A 82 -6.91 -22.03 -11.40
CA ALA A 82 -6.41 -22.18 -10.04
C ALA A 82 -4.92 -21.84 -9.92
N HIS A 83 -4.10 -22.19 -10.92
CA HIS A 83 -2.70 -21.77 -10.99
C HIS A 83 -2.55 -20.26 -11.15
N ALA A 84 -3.27 -19.65 -12.10
CA ALA A 84 -3.25 -18.20 -12.30
C ALA A 84 -3.66 -17.45 -11.02
N HIS A 85 -4.71 -17.94 -10.34
CA HIS A 85 -5.15 -17.37 -9.08
C HIS A 85 -4.13 -17.52 -7.94
N CYS A 86 -3.37 -18.62 -7.91
CA CYS A 86 -2.26 -18.76 -6.95
C CYS A 86 -1.16 -17.72 -7.19
N ASP A 87 -0.89 -17.37 -8.45
CA ASP A 87 0.12 -16.37 -8.80
C ASP A 87 -0.32 -14.95 -8.44
N GLU A 88 -1.61 -14.64 -8.58
CA GLU A 88 -2.20 -13.37 -8.11
C GLU A 88 -2.09 -13.22 -6.58
N LEU A 89 -2.26 -14.33 -5.85
CA LEU A 89 -2.19 -14.34 -4.38
C LEU A 89 -0.76 -14.42 -3.84
N ASP A 90 0.23 -14.71 -4.67
CA ASP A 90 1.61 -14.89 -4.23
C ASP A 90 2.19 -13.53 -3.78
N PRO A 91 2.56 -13.37 -2.50
CA PRO A 91 3.17 -12.14 -2.00
C PRO A 91 4.59 -11.92 -2.58
N LEU A 92 5.13 -12.87 -3.32
CA LEU A 92 6.39 -12.75 -4.06
C LEU A 92 6.19 -12.57 -5.57
N SER A 93 4.94 -12.37 -6.03
CA SER A 93 4.65 -11.99 -7.41
C SER A 93 5.25 -10.61 -7.74
N ALA A 94 5.45 -10.32 -9.03
CA ALA A 94 6.01 -9.04 -9.47
C ALA A 94 5.18 -7.85 -8.95
N ALA A 95 3.85 -7.95 -8.98
CA ALA A 95 2.95 -6.92 -8.47
C ALA A 95 3.09 -6.75 -6.95
N ALA A 96 3.05 -7.83 -6.17
CA ALA A 96 3.20 -7.74 -4.71
C ALA A 96 4.60 -7.28 -4.26
N LEU A 97 5.62 -7.51 -5.07
CA LEU A 97 6.98 -7.01 -4.81
C LEU A 97 7.08 -5.49 -4.97
N GLU A 98 6.24 -4.85 -5.79
CA GLU A 98 6.17 -3.39 -5.88
C GLU A 98 5.71 -2.80 -4.55
N ASP A 99 4.68 -3.38 -3.91
CA ASP A 99 4.24 -2.96 -2.57
C ASP A 99 5.35 -3.11 -1.54
N LEU A 100 6.04 -4.26 -1.52
CA LEU A 100 7.16 -4.49 -0.60
C LEU A 100 8.30 -3.48 -0.80
N GLN A 101 8.53 -3.02 -2.04
CA GLN A 101 9.52 -1.98 -2.31
C GLN A 101 9.12 -0.62 -1.73
N VAL A 102 7.83 -0.27 -1.71
CA VAL A 102 7.33 0.95 -1.05
C VAL A 102 7.66 0.91 0.44
N TYR A 103 7.31 -0.20 1.10
CA TYR A 103 7.66 -0.41 2.51
C TYR A 103 9.18 -0.38 2.76
N GLY A 104 9.97 -1.01 1.89
CA GLY A 104 11.43 -1.00 2.00
C GLY A 104 12.07 0.38 1.80
N ALA A 105 11.55 1.16 0.84
CA ALA A 105 11.97 2.55 0.60
C ALA A 105 11.64 3.43 1.82
N ALA A 106 10.46 3.21 2.41
CA ALA A 106 10.03 3.60 3.75
C ALA A 106 11.18 3.65 4.77
N LEU A 107 11.80 2.50 4.97
CA LEU A 107 12.82 2.29 5.99
C LEU A 107 14.17 2.90 5.62
N ARG A 108 14.53 2.87 4.33
CA ARG A 108 15.84 3.31 3.85
C ARG A 108 15.99 4.83 3.88
N SER A 109 14.95 5.54 3.48
CA SER A 109 15.01 6.99 3.26
C SER A 109 13.79 7.65 3.90
N PRO A 110 13.83 7.92 5.22
CA PRO A 110 12.82 8.76 5.86
C PRO A 110 12.70 10.09 5.09
N PRO A 111 11.49 10.61 4.90
CA PRO A 111 11.31 11.87 4.20
C PRO A 111 11.99 13.00 4.98
N ASP A 112 12.73 13.84 4.27
CA ASP A 112 13.37 15.03 4.84
C ASP A 112 12.30 16.10 5.10
N LEU A 113 11.68 16.02 6.27
CA LEU A 113 10.54 16.85 6.65
C LEU A 113 10.92 17.80 7.79
N PRO A 114 10.48 19.08 7.73
CA PRO A 114 10.74 20.04 8.81
C PRO A 114 10.08 19.61 10.13
N PRO A 115 10.46 20.20 11.27
CA PRO A 115 9.83 19.91 12.56
C PRO A 115 8.30 20.00 12.49
N ARG A 116 7.61 19.14 13.25
CA ARG A 116 6.14 19.11 13.25
C ARG A 116 5.56 20.47 13.63
N HIS A 117 4.54 20.91 12.89
CA HIS A 117 3.74 22.06 13.30
C HIS A 117 2.87 21.68 14.51
N PRO A 118 2.69 22.56 15.51
CA PRO A 118 1.86 22.26 16.69
C PRO A 118 0.40 21.93 16.35
N GLU A 119 -0.12 22.44 15.24
CA GLU A 119 -1.51 22.21 14.78
C GLU A 119 -1.65 20.99 13.85
N GLU A 120 -0.59 20.23 13.54
CA GLU A 120 -0.72 19.08 12.62
C GLU A 120 -1.79 18.07 13.06
N ALA A 121 -1.92 17.85 14.37
CA ALA A 121 -2.94 16.96 14.93
C ALA A 121 -4.35 17.51 14.68
N ASP A 122 -4.56 18.80 14.91
CA ASP A 122 -5.85 19.46 14.68
C ASP A 122 -6.23 19.46 13.20
N TRP A 123 -5.25 19.64 12.30
CA TRP A 123 -5.48 19.57 10.85
C TRP A 123 -5.88 18.18 10.39
N LEU A 124 -5.25 17.13 10.95
CA LEU A 124 -5.61 15.75 10.67
C LEU A 124 -7.03 15.45 11.18
N ASP A 125 -7.33 15.81 12.43
CA ASP A 125 -8.64 15.56 13.05
C ASP A 125 -9.78 16.34 12.37
N ALA A 126 -9.46 17.51 11.81
CA ALA A 126 -10.41 18.32 11.06
C ALA A 126 -10.60 17.89 9.59
N GLY A 127 -9.92 16.82 9.14
CA GLY A 127 -9.96 16.36 7.74
C GLY A 127 -9.29 17.33 6.76
N CYS A 128 -8.49 18.28 7.26
CA CYS A 128 -7.80 19.25 6.40
C CYS A 128 -6.70 18.59 5.57
N LEU A 129 -6.24 17.38 5.92
CA LEU A 129 -5.18 16.67 5.20
C LEU A 129 -5.72 15.69 4.16
N ASP A 130 -7.03 15.42 4.14
CA ASP A 130 -7.64 14.32 3.39
C ASP A 130 -7.36 14.40 1.88
N GLU A 131 -7.31 15.61 1.30
CA GLU A 131 -6.98 15.80 -0.13
C GLU A 131 -5.57 15.29 -0.50
N TRP A 132 -4.66 15.21 0.47
CA TRP A 132 -3.26 14.80 0.27
C TRP A 132 -2.93 13.45 0.89
N LEU A 133 -3.89 12.83 1.58
CA LEU A 133 -3.76 11.47 2.04
C LEU A 133 -4.37 10.58 0.97
N ASP A 134 -3.55 9.76 0.31
CA ASP A 134 -4.08 8.72 -0.57
C ASP A 134 -5.05 7.84 0.24
N ASP A 135 -6.29 7.73 -0.23
CA ASP A 135 -7.43 6.99 0.38
C ASP A 135 -7.23 5.47 0.44
N GLU A 136 -5.99 4.99 0.38
CA GLU A 136 -5.68 3.57 0.51
C GLU A 136 -5.55 3.22 2.00
N GLU A 137 -6.69 3.21 2.71
CA GLU A 137 -6.81 2.22 3.79
C GLU A 137 -6.71 0.85 3.12
N PRO A 138 -5.69 0.02 3.43
CA PRO A 138 -5.67 -1.34 2.92
C PRO A 138 -6.92 -2.04 3.45
N GLU A 139 -7.84 -2.38 2.54
CA GLU A 139 -9.05 -3.13 2.88
C GLU A 139 -8.66 -4.37 3.71
N ARG A 140 -9.31 -4.50 4.86
CA ARG A 140 -9.01 -5.52 5.90
C ARG A 140 -9.38 -6.95 5.49
#